data_AF-A0AAC9AUS8-F1
#
_entry.id   AF-A0AAC9AUS8-F1
#
_cell.length_a   1.000
_cell.length_b   1.000
_cell.length_c   1.000
_cell.angle_alpha   90.00
_cell.angle_beta   90.00
_cell.angle_gamma   90.00
#
_symmetry.space_group_name_H-M   'P 1'
#
loop_
_entity.id
_entity.type
_entity.pdbx_description
1 polymer ?
#
loop_
_entity_poly.entity_id
_entity_poly.type
_entity_poly.pdbx_seq_one_letter_code
_entity_poly.pdbx_strand_id
1 'polypeptide(L)'
;MRPFHLLIHDADARAPRRVDFQAESPDHAFQVARNECDGIHVELWDEHTLLARMTKAGGLWQLLPVGKAMPERASGSMVEVPDMAMPAMRPA
;
A
#
# COMPACT_ATOMS: atom_id res chain seq x y z
N MET A 1 -8.51 19.03 5.73
CA MET A 1 -9.24 17.79 6.00
C MET A 1 -9.48 17.06 4.70
N ARG A 2 -9.10 15.79 4.62
CA ARG A 2 -9.30 14.91 3.46
C ARG A 2 -10.32 13.80 3.81
N PRO A 3 -11.12 13.33 2.85
CA PRO A 3 -12.04 12.23 3.08
C PRO A 3 -11.30 10.89 3.12
N PHE A 4 -11.51 10.14 4.18
CA PHE A 4 -11.01 8.77 4.33
C PHE A 4 -12.17 7.83 4.62
N HIS A 5 -12.00 6.57 4.28
CA HIS A 5 -12.93 5.53 4.71
C HIS A 5 -12.18 4.32 5.25
N LEU A 6 -12.76 3.72 6.28
CA LEU A 6 -12.28 2.50 6.91
C LEU A 6 -13.22 1.36 6.57
N LEU A 7 -12.66 0.22 6.21
CA LEU A 7 -13.37 -1.04 6.12
C LEU A 7 -12.93 -1.94 7.27
N ILE A 8 -13.86 -2.22 8.17
CA ILE A 8 -13.64 -3.06 9.35
C ILE A 8 -14.27 -4.42 9.06
N HIS A 9 -13.44 -5.44 8.99
CA HIS A 9 -13.82 -6.83 8.86
C HIS A 9 -13.74 -7.47 10.25
N ASP A 10 -14.90 -7.68 10.85
CA ASP A 10 -15.01 -8.48 12.05
C ASP A 10 -15.04 -9.98 11.67
N ALA A 11 -14.53 -10.85 12.53
CA ALA A 11 -14.54 -12.29 12.26
C ALA A 11 -15.94 -12.91 12.36
N ASP A 12 -16.83 -12.28 13.11
CA ASP A 12 -18.21 -12.73 13.28
C ASP A 12 -19.18 -11.99 12.33
N ALA A 13 -18.79 -10.82 11.82
CA ALA A 13 -19.63 -10.04 10.91
C ALA A 13 -19.60 -10.59 9.48
N ARG A 14 -20.79 -10.95 8.98
CA ARG A 14 -21.01 -11.41 7.59
C ARG A 14 -20.70 -10.34 6.53
N ALA A 15 -20.58 -9.07 6.93
CA ALA A 15 -20.31 -7.96 6.03
C ALA A 15 -19.33 -6.96 6.68
N PRO A 16 -18.39 -6.40 5.91
CA PRO A 16 -17.48 -5.38 6.42
C PRO A 16 -18.24 -4.10 6.75
N ARG A 17 -17.87 -3.48 7.87
CA ARG A 17 -18.44 -2.22 8.32
C ARG A 17 -17.61 -1.07 7.74
N ARG A 18 -18.24 -0.23 6.90
CA ARG A 18 -17.58 0.96 6.35
C ARG A 18 -17.84 2.16 7.26
N VAL A 19 -16.77 2.87 7.61
CA VAL A 19 -16.83 4.13 8.36
C VAL A 19 -16.19 5.22 7.51
N ASP A 20 -17.00 6.17 7.06
CA ASP A 20 -16.57 7.33 6.29
C ASP A 20 -16.30 8.49 7.26
N PHE A 21 -15.09 9.08 7.23
CA PHE A 21 -14.71 10.16 8.14
C PHE A 21 -13.71 11.12 7.48
N GLN A 22 -13.55 12.30 8.07
CA GLN A 22 -12.57 13.29 7.62
C GLN A 22 -11.41 13.35 8.60
N ALA A 23 -10.19 13.27 8.09
CA ALA A 23 -8.99 13.43 8.91
C ALA A 23 -8.06 14.50 8.31
N GLU A 24 -7.20 15.05 9.16
CA GLU A 24 -6.21 16.04 8.75
C GLU A 24 -4.98 15.40 8.11
N SER A 25 -4.61 14.21 8.58
CA SER A 25 -3.43 13.46 8.17
C SER A 25 -3.72 11.95 8.17
N PRO A 26 -2.98 11.15 7.37
CA PRO A 26 -3.09 9.70 7.39
C PRO A 26 -2.81 9.11 8.79
N ASP A 27 -1.89 9.67 9.57
CA ASP A 27 -1.65 9.27 10.96
C ASP A 27 -2.88 9.45 11.85
N HIS A 28 -3.63 10.55 11.66
CA HIS A 28 -4.86 10.81 12.40
C HIS A 28 -5.94 9.80 11.99
N ALA A 29 -6.04 9.48 10.69
CA ALA A 29 -6.95 8.45 10.19
C ALA A 29 -6.63 7.06 10.76
N PHE A 30 -5.35 6.73 10.92
CA PHE A 30 -4.90 5.51 11.59
C PHE A 30 -5.26 5.45 13.07
N GLN A 31 -5.17 6.57 13.79
CA GLN A 31 -5.56 6.63 15.20
C GLN A 31 -7.07 6.40 15.37
N VAL A 32 -7.88 7.02 14.51
CA VAL A 32 -9.33 6.78 14.46
C VAL A 32 -9.60 5.31 14.15
N ALA A 33 -8.94 4.73 13.15
CA ALA A 33 -9.06 3.33 12.79
C ALA A 33 -8.78 2.37 13.94
N ARG A 34 -7.69 2.63 14.67
CA ARG A 34 -7.27 1.81 15.80
C ARG A 34 -8.20 1.94 17.00
N ASN A 35 -8.76 3.13 17.25
CA ASN A 35 -9.68 3.37 18.36
C ASN A 35 -11.09 2.84 18.09
N GLU A 36 -11.57 2.85 16.84
CA GLU A 36 -12.89 2.31 16.49
C GLU A 36 -12.94 0.77 16.42
N CYS A 37 -11.80 0.08 16.40
CA CYS A 37 -11.77 -1.34 16.05
C CYS A 37 -11.76 -2.31 17.23
N ASP A 38 -12.94 -2.89 17.46
CA ASP A 38 -13.10 -4.24 18.01
C ASP A 38 -12.81 -5.36 16.96
N GLY A 39 -12.77 -5.02 15.66
CA GLY A 39 -12.59 -5.97 14.56
C GLY A 39 -11.20 -6.62 14.44
N ILE A 40 -11.14 -7.76 13.76
CA ILE A 40 -9.90 -8.52 13.54
C ILE A 40 -9.10 -7.98 12.35
N HIS A 41 -9.76 -7.39 11.35
CA HIS A 41 -9.07 -6.90 10.15
C HIS A 41 -9.59 -5.53 9.73
N VAL A 42 -8.69 -4.62 9.36
CA VAL A 42 -8.99 -3.20 9.13
C VAL A 42 -8.23 -2.71 7.91
N GLU A 43 -8.92 -2.01 7.02
CA GLU A 43 -8.34 -1.42 5.82
C GLU A 43 -8.65 0.08 5.77
N LEU A 44 -7.61 0.90 5.68
CA LEU A 44 -7.71 2.35 5.56
C LEU A 44 -7.53 2.77 4.10
N TRP A 45 -8.51 3.49 3.59
CA TRP A 45 -8.55 3.96 2.22
C TRP A 45 -8.68 5.49 2.15
N ASP A 46 -7.93 6.10 1.23
CA ASP A 46 -8.04 7.50 0.80
C ASP A 46 -8.70 7.51 -0.58
N GLU A 47 -10.01 7.76 -0.59
CA GLU A 47 -10.92 7.71 -1.76
C GLU A 47 -10.88 6.42 -2.57
N HIS A 48 -9.81 6.17 -3.34
CA HIS A 48 -9.59 4.98 -4.17
C HIS A 48 -8.24 4.29 -3.89
N THR A 49 -7.45 4.81 -2.94
CA THR A 49 -6.10 4.34 -2.63
C THR A 49 -6.07 3.66 -1.27
N LEU A 50 -5.66 2.39 -1.20
CA LEU A 50 -5.40 1.71 0.06
C LEU A 50 -4.12 2.28 0.68
N LEU A 51 -4.26 3.00 1.78
CA LEU A 51 -3.13 3.57 2.51
C LEU A 51 -2.53 2.57 3.48
N ALA A 52 -3.38 1.78 4.13
CA ALA A 52 -2.94 0.82 5.13
C ALA A 52 -3.89 -0.35 5.31
N ARG A 53 -3.31 -1.48 5.71
CA ARG A 53 -4.05 -2.65 6.11
C ARG A 53 -3.48 -3.13 7.45
N MET A 54 -4.35 -3.44 8.40
CA MET A 54 -3.99 -3.89 9.73
C MET A 54 -4.80 -5.12 10.10
N THR A 55 -4.20 -6.02 10.87
CA THR A 55 -4.90 -7.18 11.42
C THR A 55 -4.56 -7.33 12.90
N LYS A 56 -5.53 -7.73 13.71
CA LYS A 56 -5.38 -7.94 15.15
C LYS A 56 -5.16 -9.43 15.39
N ALA A 57 -3.91 -9.84 15.52
CA ALA A 57 -3.53 -11.22 15.80
C ALA A 57 -3.01 -11.33 17.24
N GLY A 58 -3.66 -12.17 18.06
CA GLY A 58 -3.23 -12.41 19.45
C GLY A 58 -3.27 -11.16 20.35
N GLY A 59 -4.18 -10.21 20.09
CA GLY A 59 -4.28 -8.95 20.83
C GLY A 59 -3.30 -7.86 20.38
N LEU A 60 -2.42 -8.15 19.42
CA LEU A 60 -1.50 -7.18 18.84
C LEU A 60 -1.95 -6.77 17.44
N TRP A 61 -1.87 -5.47 17.16
CA TRP A 61 -2.11 -4.92 15.83
C TRP A 61 -0.86 -5.11 14.97
N GLN A 62 -0.99 -5.88 13.90
CA GLN A 62 0.04 -6.10 12.89
C GLN A 62 -0.29 -5.27 11.65
N LEU A 63 0.68 -4.46 11.22
CA LEU A 63 0.58 -3.73 9.96
C LEU A 63 0.87 -4.71 8.83
N LEU A 64 -0.11 -4.90 7.94
CA LEU A 64 0.07 -5.72 6.75
C LEU A 64 0.67 -4.86 5.64
N PRO A 65 1.54 -5.44 4.79
CA PRO A 65 2.08 -4.73 3.66
C PRO A 65 0.93 -4.32 2.73
N VAL A 66 0.72 -3.01 2.60
CA VAL A 66 -0.03 -2.47 1.48
C VAL A 66 0.83 -2.64 0.26
N GLY A 67 0.46 -3.60 -0.58
CA GLY A 67 1.13 -3.81 -1.86
C GLY A 67 1.24 -2.46 -2.53
N LYS A 68 2.48 -1.98 -2.67
CA LYS A 68 2.83 -0.75 -3.37
C LYS A 68 2.01 -0.75 -4.65
N ALA A 69 1.02 0.14 -4.75
CA ALA A 69 0.41 0.45 -6.04
C ALA A 69 1.61 0.64 -6.98
N MET A 70 1.71 -0.23 -7.98
CA MET A 70 2.87 -0.33 -8.84
C MET A 70 3.24 1.10 -9.26
N PRO A 71 4.50 1.55 -9.08
CA PRO A 71 4.91 2.74 -9.77
C PRO A 71 4.69 2.44 -11.25
N GLU A 72 3.85 3.27 -11.87
CA GLU A 72 3.70 3.35 -13.31
C GLU A 72 5.09 3.20 -13.97
N ARG A 73 5.13 2.34 -14.99
CA ARG A 73 6.34 1.94 -15.72
C ARG A 73 7.23 3.13 -16.06
N ALA A 74 8.41 3.24 -15.45
CA ALA A 74 9.57 3.91 -16.04
C ALA A 74 10.89 3.52 -15.36
N SER A 75 11.23 2.24 -15.29
CA SER A 75 12.65 1.85 -15.26
C SER A 75 13.18 1.81 -16.69
N GLY A 76 13.30 3.00 -17.29
CA GLY A 76 14.30 3.22 -18.32
C GLY A 76 15.64 3.37 -17.60
N SER A 77 16.27 2.25 -17.27
CA SER A 77 17.67 2.23 -16.86
C SER A 77 18.29 0.94 -17.36
N MET A 78 18.75 0.98 -18.60
CA MET A 78 19.92 0.22 -18.99
C MET A 78 20.93 1.24 -19.51
N VAL A 79 21.94 1.43 -18.69
CA VAL A 79 23.13 2.23 -18.95
C VAL A 79 23.86 1.65 -20.16
N GLU A 80 24.24 2.57 -21.03
CA GLU A 80 25.19 2.53 -22.14
C GLU A 80 26.33 1.50 -22.01
N VAL A 81 26.62 0.79 -23.10
CA VAL A 81 28.01 0.44 -23.45
C VAL A 81 28.29 0.97 -24.86
N PRO A 82 29.28 1.85 -25.05
CA PRO A 82 29.76 2.17 -26.38
C PRO A 82 30.52 0.95 -26.91
N ASP A 83 30.04 0.37 -28.02
CA ASP A 83 30.74 -0.68 -28.73
C ASP A 83 32.08 -0.12 -29.22
N MET A 84 33.12 -0.49 -28.48
CA MET A 84 34.48 -0.05 -28.64
C MET A 84 35.02 -0.73 -29.91
N ALA A 85 35.05 0.02 -31.01
CA ALA A 85 35.72 -0.37 -32.23
C ALA A 85 37.18 -0.80 -31.93
N MET A 86 37.51 -2.07 -32.15
CA MET A 86 38.87 -2.53 -32.38
C MET A 86 38.93 -3.51 -33.56
N PRO A 87 39.92 -3.36 -34.46
CA PRO A 87 39.96 -4.01 -35.77
C PRO A 87 40.58 -5.40 -35.69
N ALA A 88 39.99 -6.39 -36.38
CA ALA A 88 40.58 -7.71 -36.57
C ALA A 88 40.65 -8.08 -38.05
N MET A 89 41.82 -7.75 -38.61
CA MET A 89 42.61 -8.49 -39.60
C MET A 89 42.01 -9.81 -40.14
N ARG A 90 41.90 -9.87 -41.48
CA ARG A 90 41.76 -11.07 -42.34
C ARG A 90 42.72 -12.20 -41.91
N PRO A 91 42.39 -13.50 -42.09
CA PRO A 91 42.58 -14.13 -43.42
C PRO A 91 41.62 -15.29 -43.77
N ALA A 92 41.30 -15.42 -45.06
CA ALA A 92 41.09 -16.69 -45.77
C ALA A 92 41.37 -16.46 -47.26
#